data_AF-A0AAD7N0Z7-F1
#
_entry.id   AF-A0AAD7N0Z7-F1
#
_cell.length_a   1.000
_cell.length_b   1.000
_cell.length_c   1.000
_cell.angle_alpha   90.00
_cell.angle_beta   90.00
_cell.angle_gamma   90.00
#
_symmetry.space_group_name_H-M   'P 1'
#
loop_
_entity.id
_entity.type
_entity.pdbx_description
1 polymer ?
#
loop_
_entity_poly.entity_id
_entity_poly.type
_entity_poly.pdbx_seq_one_letter_code
_entity_poly.pdbx_strand_id
1 'polypeptide(L)'
;NEEGETIAGGSIWYGPEHEKNLAIRVPMDQTQSTKSADIYASLLTVQRAPRDQELRIINSKDSTRVAMTRNLEKLENRGWIGVPDSDPLKALAAELKAR
;
A
#
# COMPACT_ATOMS: atom_id res chain seq x y z
N ASN A 1 11.12 21.31 -7.87
CA ASN A 1 10.73 21.64 -9.25
C ASN A 1 9.66 22.72 -9.17
N GLU A 2 9.83 23.78 -9.96
CA GLU A 2 9.44 25.17 -9.66
C GLU A 2 7.94 25.52 -9.81
N GLU A 3 7.04 24.53 -9.81
CA GLU A 3 5.57 24.74 -9.79
C GLU A 3 4.85 24.06 -8.61
N GLY A 4 5.60 23.46 -7.67
CA GLY A 4 5.05 23.03 -6.38
C GLY A 4 4.14 21.80 -6.42
N GLU A 5 4.24 20.94 -7.43
CA GLU A 5 3.59 19.63 -7.40
C GLU A 5 4.14 18.80 -6.23
N THR A 6 3.27 18.49 -5.27
CA THR A 6 3.63 17.63 -4.13
C THR A 6 3.68 16.20 -4.60
N ILE A 7 4.87 15.60 -4.60
CA ILE A 7 5.07 14.20 -4.97
C ILE A 7 5.03 13.36 -3.69
N ALA A 8 4.10 12.41 -3.61
CA ALA A 8 4.03 11.48 -2.49
C ALA A 8 5.02 10.32 -2.69
N GLY A 9 5.76 10.01 -1.62
CA GLY A 9 6.73 8.91 -1.58
C GLY A 9 6.46 7.97 -0.42
N GLY A 10 6.70 6.68 -0.63
CA GLY A 10 6.62 5.62 0.37
C GLY A 10 7.95 4.89 0.49
N SER A 11 8.11 4.04 1.50
CA SER A 11 9.30 3.21 1.63
C SER A 11 9.00 1.85 2.23
N ILE A 12 9.85 0.88 1.91
CA ILE A 12 9.89 -0.46 2.47
C ILE A 12 11.24 -0.57 3.19
N TRP A 13 11.21 -0.94 4.47
CA TRP A 13 12.40 -1.02 5.30
C TRP A 13 12.45 -2.37 6.04
N TYR A 14 13.54 -3.10 5.84
CA TYR A 14 13.81 -4.40 6.47
C TYR A 14 14.86 -4.30 7.59
N GLY A 15 15.83 -3.38 7.45
CA GLY A 15 16.94 -3.21 8.39
C GLY A 15 18.04 -2.31 7.81
N PRO A 16 19.06 -1.92 8.59
CA PRO A 16 20.20 -1.16 8.06
C PRO A 16 20.87 -1.89 6.89
N GLU A 17 21.18 -1.17 5.81
CA GLU A 17 21.89 -1.67 4.60
C GLU A 17 21.26 -2.90 3.91
N HIS A 18 20.03 -3.27 4.27
CA HIS A 18 19.38 -4.44 3.69
C HIS A 18 19.05 -4.20 2.21
N GLU A 19 19.47 -5.11 1.33
CA GLU A 19 19.34 -4.97 -0.14
C GLU A 19 17.89 -4.78 -0.62
N LYS A 20 16.92 -5.29 0.15
CA LYS A 20 15.48 -5.17 -0.15
C LYS A 20 14.85 -3.85 0.32
N ASN A 21 15.61 -2.99 0.99
CA ASN A 21 15.12 -1.64 1.30
C ASN A 21 14.83 -0.89 0.01
N LEU A 22 13.71 -0.17 -0.03
CA LEU A 22 13.28 0.50 -1.24
C LEU A 22 12.52 1.78 -0.91
N ALA A 23 12.86 2.86 -1.60
CA ALA A 23 12.02 4.05 -1.70
C ALA A 23 11.17 3.96 -2.97
N ILE A 24 9.90 4.30 -2.84
CA ILE A 24 8.95 4.30 -3.96
C ILE A 24 8.34 5.68 -4.13
N ARG A 25 7.98 6.00 -5.37
CA ARG A 25 7.18 7.17 -5.73
C ARG A 25 5.77 6.71 -6.09
N VAL A 26 4.75 7.43 -5.61
CA VAL A 26 3.38 7.19 -6.05
C VAL A 26 3.26 7.57 -7.54
N PRO A 27 2.66 6.72 -8.39
CA PRO A 27 2.47 7.06 -9.80
C PRO A 27 1.77 8.41 -9.99
N MET A 28 2.22 9.21 -10.97
CA MET A 28 1.76 10.61 -11.12
C MET A 28 0.28 10.73 -11.52
N ASP A 29 -0.28 9.68 -12.12
CA ASP A 29 -1.70 9.55 -12.47
C ASP A 29 -2.59 9.19 -11.26
N GLN A 30 -2.01 9.04 -10.07
CA GLN A 30 -2.68 8.62 -8.85
C GLN A 30 -2.66 9.75 -7.81
N THR A 31 -3.54 9.64 -6.82
CA THR A 31 -3.61 10.59 -5.71
C THR A 31 -2.25 10.73 -5.03
N GLN A 32 -1.67 11.94 -5.04
CA GLN A 32 -0.43 12.22 -4.35
C GLN A 32 -0.69 12.47 -2.86
N SER A 33 -0.84 11.39 -2.09
CA SER A 33 -1.07 11.47 -0.64
C SER A 33 -0.23 10.47 0.14
N THR A 34 -0.02 10.74 1.43
CA THR A 34 0.63 9.81 2.35
C THR A 34 -0.08 8.46 2.40
N LYS A 35 -1.41 8.45 2.37
CA LYS A 35 -2.20 7.21 2.37
C LYS A 35 -1.93 6.39 1.11
N SER A 36 -1.89 7.04 -0.06
CA SER A 36 -1.60 6.37 -1.32
C SER A 36 -0.19 5.80 -1.31
N ALA A 37 0.80 6.56 -0.82
CA ALA A 37 2.16 6.06 -0.62
C ALA A 37 2.22 4.81 0.28
N ASP A 38 1.46 4.79 1.38
CA ASP A 38 1.38 3.63 2.28
C ASP A 38 0.77 2.40 1.60
N ILE A 39 -0.28 2.59 0.79
CA ILE A 39 -0.93 1.50 0.05
C ILE A 39 0.05 0.92 -0.96
N TYR A 40 0.72 1.76 -1.76
CA TYR A 40 1.69 1.31 -2.76
C TYR A 40 2.89 0.61 -2.14
N ALA A 41 3.41 1.10 -1.00
CA ALA A 41 4.51 0.45 -0.30
C ALA A 41 4.10 -0.93 0.23
N SER A 42 2.87 -1.02 0.78
CA SER A 42 2.31 -2.28 1.25
C SER A 42 2.10 -3.27 0.11
N LEU A 43 1.48 -2.83 -1.00
CA LEU A 43 1.24 -3.65 -2.18
C LEU A 43 2.55 -4.22 -2.74
N LEU A 44 3.56 -3.37 -2.92
CA LEU A 44 4.84 -3.82 -3.44
C LEU A 44 5.57 -4.76 -2.46
N THR A 45 5.41 -4.56 -1.15
CA THR A 45 5.93 -5.48 -0.14
C THR A 45 5.30 -6.86 -0.29
N VAL A 46 3.97 -6.92 -0.41
CA VAL A 46 3.21 -8.17 -0.58
C VAL A 46 3.61 -8.90 -1.87
N GLN A 47 3.78 -8.16 -2.97
CA GLN A 47 4.17 -8.71 -4.28
C GLN A 47 5.61 -9.24 -4.32
N ARG A 48 6.52 -8.65 -3.55
CA ARG A 48 7.95 -9.04 -3.53
C ARG A 48 8.29 -10.07 -2.46
N ALA A 49 7.43 -10.24 -1.46
CA ALA A 49 7.66 -11.20 -0.40
C ALA A 49 7.47 -12.64 -0.93
N PRO A 50 8.33 -13.60 -0.54
CA PRO A 50 8.12 -15.02 -0.84
C PRO A 50 6.73 -15.47 -0.36
N ARG A 51 6.01 -16.25 -1.18
CA ARG A 51 4.62 -16.68 -0.86
C ARG A 51 4.55 -17.79 0.18
N ASP A 52 5.61 -18.57 0.31
CA ASP A 52 5.78 -19.68 1.23
C ASP A 52 6.17 -19.26 2.65
N GLN A 53 6.27 -17.94 2.91
CA GLN A 53 6.70 -17.40 4.19
C GLN A 53 5.65 -16.44 4.78
N GLU A 54 5.52 -16.51 6.11
CA GLU A 54 4.71 -15.57 6.86
C GLU A 54 5.24 -14.14 6.63
N LEU A 55 4.33 -13.22 6.29
CA LEU A 55 4.65 -11.83 6.03
C LEU A 55 4.05 -10.95 7.12
N ARG A 56 4.91 -10.30 7.90
CA ARG A 56 4.51 -9.30 8.89
C ARG A 56 4.84 -7.89 8.38
N ILE A 57 3.81 -7.13 8.01
CA ILE A 57 3.95 -5.72 7.62
C ILE A 57 3.64 -4.84 8.85
N ILE A 58 4.61 -4.03 9.27
CA ILE A 58 4.42 -3.03 10.31
C ILE A 58 4.20 -1.69 9.62
N ASN A 59 2.97 -1.20 9.68
CA ASN A 59 2.61 0.10 9.14
C ASN A 59 2.07 0.96 10.29
N SER A 60 2.67 2.14 10.50
CA SER A 60 2.27 3.10 11.52
C SER A 60 0.98 3.87 11.17
N LYS A 61 0.46 3.68 9.96
CA LYS A 61 -0.69 4.41 9.44
C LYS A 61 -1.94 3.54 9.53
N ASP A 62 -2.88 4.00 10.35
CA ASP A 62 -4.07 3.23 10.70
C ASP A 62 -5.01 3.00 9.54
N SER A 63 -5.06 3.88 8.54
CA SER A 63 -6.06 3.81 7.46
C SER A 63 -5.94 2.53 6.63
N THR A 64 -4.74 2.23 6.10
CA THR A 64 -4.48 1.03 5.28
C THR A 64 -4.62 -0.24 6.12
N ARG A 65 -4.07 -0.24 7.34
CA ARG A 65 -4.18 -1.35 8.28
C ARG A 65 -5.64 -1.67 8.61
N VAL A 66 -6.44 -0.67 8.98
CA VAL A 66 -7.87 -0.85 9.31
C VAL A 66 -8.68 -1.27 8.09
N ALA A 67 -8.39 -0.70 6.91
CA ALA A 67 -9.04 -1.11 5.67
C ALA A 67 -8.85 -2.60 5.39
N MET A 68 -7.62 -3.12 5.50
CA MET A 68 -7.30 -4.51 5.19
C MET A 68 -7.69 -5.49 6.30
N THR A 69 -7.61 -5.09 7.56
CA THR A 69 -7.81 -6.02 8.70
C THR A 69 -9.20 -6.01 9.32
N ARG A 70 -9.94 -4.90 9.23
CA ARG A 70 -11.26 -4.76 9.89
C ARG A 70 -12.40 -4.50 8.93
N ASN A 71 -12.13 -3.80 7.83
CA ASN A 71 -13.19 -3.32 6.94
C ASN A 71 -13.23 -4.03 5.59
N LEU A 72 -12.32 -4.96 5.32
CA LEU A 72 -12.14 -5.52 3.98
C LEU A 72 -13.43 -6.12 3.42
N GLU A 73 -14.08 -7.00 4.17
CA GLU A 73 -15.36 -7.61 3.78
C GLU A 73 -16.45 -6.55 3.51
N LYS A 74 -16.55 -5.53 4.37
CA LYS A 74 -17.50 -4.43 4.20
C LYS A 74 -17.21 -3.61 2.94
N LEU A 75 -15.94 -3.40 2.60
CA LEU A 75 -15.51 -2.66 1.41
C LEU A 75 -15.82 -3.44 0.14
N GLU A 76 -15.64 -4.76 0.16
CA GLU A 76 -15.96 -5.63 -0.97
C GLU A 76 -17.47 -5.77 -1.18
N ASN A 77 -18.24 -5.97 -0.10
CA ASN A 77 -19.70 -6.10 -0.18
C ASN A 77 -20.39 -4.84 -0.71
N ARG A 78 -19.82 -3.65 -0.47
CA ARG A 78 -20.30 -2.39 -1.03
C ARG A 78 -19.74 -2.06 -2.42
N GLY A 79 -18.98 -2.97 -3.03
CA GLY A 79 -18.34 -2.78 -4.33
C GLY A 79 -17.34 -1.63 -4.38
N TRP A 80 -16.71 -1.28 -3.24
CA TRP A 80 -15.74 -0.17 -3.13
C TRP A 80 -16.29 1.22 -3.50
N ILE A 81 -17.61 1.39 -3.60
CA ILE A 81 -18.23 2.67 -3.97
C ILE A 81 -17.85 3.75 -2.95
N GLY A 82 -17.37 4.90 -3.43
CA GLY A 82 -16.97 6.03 -2.58
C GLY A 82 -15.75 5.77 -1.68
N VAL A 83 -14.90 4.79 -2.02
CA VAL A 83 -13.63 4.54 -1.33
C VAL A 83 -12.51 5.30 -2.07
N PRO A 84 -11.85 6.29 -1.45
CA PRO A 84 -10.68 6.91 -2.04
C PRO A 84 -9.54 5.90 -2.20
N ASP A 85 -8.79 6.01 -3.30
CA ASP A 85 -7.70 5.08 -3.65
C ASP A 85 -8.17 3.63 -3.78
N SER A 86 -9.41 3.41 -4.27
CA SER A 86 -10.01 2.07 -4.30
C SER A 86 -9.22 1.09 -5.15
N ASP A 87 -8.61 1.52 -6.25
CA ASP A 87 -7.92 0.61 -7.17
C ASP A 87 -6.62 0.03 -6.57
N PRO A 88 -5.68 0.83 -6.02
CA PRO A 88 -4.53 0.26 -5.33
C PRO A 88 -4.93 -0.52 -4.06
N LEU A 89 -6.04 -0.18 -3.39
CA LEU A 89 -6.56 -0.97 -2.26
C LEU A 89 -7.13 -2.33 -2.70
N LYS A 90 -7.86 -2.39 -3.81
CA LYS A 90 -8.35 -3.65 -4.40
C LYS A 90 -7.19 -4.55 -4.81
N ALA A 91 -6.16 -3.97 -5.45
CA ALA A 91 -4.96 -4.71 -5.82
C ALA A 91 -4.26 -5.30 -4.58
N LEU A 92 -4.10 -4.50 -3.52
CA LEU A 92 -3.55 -4.98 -2.25
C LEU A 92 -4.39 -6.10 -1.63
N ALA A 93 -5.71 -5.95 -1.60
CA ALA A 93 -6.62 -6.97 -1.09
C ALA A 93 -6.53 -8.28 -1.89
N ALA A 94 -6.49 -8.19 -3.22
CA ALA A 94 -6.35 -9.35 -4.09
C ALA A 94 -5.04 -10.10 -3.87
N GLU A 95 -3.92 -9.38 -3.78
CA GLU A 95 -2.60 -9.98 -3.51
C GLU A 95 -2.53 -10.62 -2.12
N LEU A 96 -3.12 -9.99 -1.10
CA LEU A 96 -3.19 -10.57 0.25
C LEU A 96 -4.01 -11.86 0.29
N LYS A 97 -5.10 -11.94 -0.49
CA LYS A 97 -5.94 -13.15 -0.59
C LYS A 97 -5.32 -14.27 -1.44
N ALA A 98 -4.44 -13.92 -2.37
CA ALA A 98 -3.79 -14.87 -3.27
C ALA A 98 -2.49 -15.48 -2.71
N ARG A 99 -2.06 -15.04 -1.53
CA ARG A 99 -0.96 -15.64 -0.76
C ARG A 99 -1.47 -16.80 0.07
#